data_AF-A0A9Q1C6P5-F1
#
_entry.id   AF-A0A9Q1C6P5-F1
#
_cell.length_a   1.000
_cell.length_b   1.000
_cell.length_c   1.000
_cell.angle_alpha   90.00
_cell.angle_beta   90.00
_cell.angle_gamma   90.00
#
_symmetry.space_group_name_H-M   'P 1'
#
loop_
_entity.id
_entity.type
_entity.pdbx_description
1 polymer ?
#
loop_
_entity_poly.entity_id
_entity_poly.type
_entity_poly.pdbx_seq_one_letter_code
_entity_poly.pdbx_strand_id
1 'polypeptide(L)'
;MPNFCAVHRVCDNCVMDNDIQNDCDTCGQREFIFKGEETLSSLCHLLLNNPNFMAIAHNMSGLILQHLNKIGLPPQNVIMNGSKMMSIKLNKRCKVIDSYNFIPIPLSAFPKTFDLKELKKGFFPYFFNTKEHETYVGPWPSASFNNLDQMTTKRRKVFIDWYNSQLDRVFHMEEEMRAYCRSDVDLLRQGCIQFRKLFIEETAVDPFKECFTIASTCMRVFRRNFLKEGTIAIVPHQGHNPRYKQSVKALKLFRWIEQEEGIVIQHARKVARSKLISIVSTVSMVTTSGSFMVVFGTVVQPVDRTGRRVFQVVMSPWKKLITTPCIGLTI
;
A
#
# COMPACT_ATOMS: atom_id res chain seq x y z
N MET A 1 12.15 14.02 16.65
CA MET A 1 10.69 13.75 16.83
C MET A 1 9.97 14.68 15.87
N PRO A 2 8.90 14.26 15.16
CA PRO A 2 8.23 15.17 14.23
C PRO A 2 7.67 16.37 15.00
N ASN A 3 8.04 17.57 14.55
CA ASN A 3 7.64 18.86 15.13
C ASN A 3 6.47 19.51 14.40
N PHE A 4 5.99 18.88 13.32
CA PHE A 4 4.84 19.33 12.54
C PHE A 4 4.04 18.12 12.04
N CYS A 5 2.71 18.19 12.10
CA CYS A 5 1.82 17.20 11.51
C CYS A 5 0.55 17.89 10.98
N ALA A 6 0.21 17.63 9.71
CA ALA A 6 -1.07 17.99 9.12
C ALA A 6 -1.94 16.73 9.01
N VAL A 7 -3.25 16.89 9.25
CA VAL A 7 -4.25 15.83 9.13
C VAL A 7 -5.46 16.36 8.39
N HIS A 8 -5.85 15.68 7.33
CA HIS A 8 -7.10 15.93 6.62
C HIS A 8 -8.15 14.88 6.97
N ARG A 9 -9.34 15.33 7.37
CA ARG A 9 -10.51 14.53 7.70
C ARG A 9 -11.54 14.66 6.59
N VAL A 10 -12.05 13.52 6.15
CA VAL A 10 -13.12 13.44 5.15
C VAL A 10 -14.15 12.40 5.59
N CYS A 11 -15.41 12.65 5.27
CA CYS A 11 -16.52 11.70 5.41
C CYS A 11 -17.11 11.37 4.04
N ASP A 12 -18.04 10.42 3.97
CA ASP A 12 -18.64 10.01 2.70
C ASP A 12 -19.41 11.17 2.01
N ASN A 13 -19.84 12.22 2.74
CA ASN A 13 -20.50 13.40 2.16
C ASN A 13 -19.52 14.44 1.60
N CYS A 14 -18.38 14.66 2.25
CA CYS A 14 -17.40 15.67 1.82
C CYS A 14 -16.18 15.08 1.09
N VAL A 15 -16.19 13.78 0.79
CA VAL A 15 -15.06 13.10 0.13
C VAL A 15 -14.74 13.70 -1.25
N MET A 16 -15.75 14.22 -1.95
CA MET A 16 -15.58 14.83 -3.27
C MET A 16 -15.27 16.33 -3.21
N ASP A 17 -15.38 16.95 -2.04
CA ASP A 17 -15.06 18.36 -1.85
C ASP A 17 -13.55 18.50 -1.65
N ASN A 18 -12.93 19.28 -2.53
CA ASN A 18 -11.50 19.53 -2.52
C ASN A 18 -11.10 20.67 -1.57
N ASP A 19 -12.04 21.51 -1.14
CA ASP A 19 -11.74 22.59 -0.21
C ASP A 19 -11.77 22.09 1.24
N ILE A 20 -10.60 21.67 1.71
CA ILE A 20 -10.43 21.16 3.08
C ILE A 20 -10.51 22.26 4.15
N GLN A 21 -10.48 23.54 3.77
CA GLN A 21 -10.56 24.65 4.73
C GLN A 21 -11.98 24.87 5.24
N ASN A 22 -12.98 24.49 4.45
CA ASN A 22 -14.37 24.61 4.86
C ASN A 22 -14.75 23.46 5.79
N ASP A 23 -15.43 23.80 6.87
CA ASP A 23 -16.01 22.80 7.76
C ASP A 23 -17.09 22.01 7.02
N CYS A 24 -17.20 20.73 7.32
CA CYS A 24 -18.27 19.88 6.81
C CYS A 24 -19.39 19.81 7.83
N ASP A 25 -20.64 20.01 7.40
CA ASP A 25 -21.82 19.88 8.27
C ASP A 25 -21.90 18.51 9.00
N THR A 26 -21.34 17.46 8.40
CA THR A 26 -21.39 16.10 8.94
C THR A 26 -20.19 15.73 9.81
N CYS A 27 -18.97 16.18 9.46
CA CYS A 27 -17.74 15.80 10.19
C CYS A 27 -17.00 16.96 10.86
N GLY A 28 -17.56 18.17 10.81
CA GLY A 28 -17.00 19.40 11.34
C GLY A 28 -15.69 19.77 10.65
N GLN A 29 -14.74 20.27 11.45
CA GLN A 29 -13.41 20.65 11.03
C GLN A 29 -12.70 19.53 10.28
N ARG A 30 -12.17 19.89 9.10
CA ARG A 30 -11.54 18.94 8.16
C ARG A 30 -10.02 19.02 8.16
N GLU A 31 -9.43 20.15 8.51
CA GLU A 31 -7.97 20.31 8.59
C GLU A 31 -7.54 20.50 10.05
N PHE A 32 -6.61 19.65 10.50
CA PHE A 32 -5.96 19.78 11.80
C PHE A 32 -4.46 19.92 11.60
N ILE A 33 -3.87 20.95 12.21
CA ILE A 33 -2.44 21.21 12.17
C ILE A 33 -1.91 21.18 13.60
N PHE A 34 -0.94 20.30 13.83
CA PHE A 34 -0.23 20.17 15.10
C PHE A 34 1.22 20.63 14.93
N LYS A 35 1.73 21.37 15.91
CA LYS A 35 3.09 21.93 15.92
C LYS A 35 3.74 21.76 17.29
N GLY A 36 5.06 21.67 17.30
CA GLY A 36 5.88 21.62 18.51
C GLY A 36 6.12 20.21 19.04
N GLU A 37 6.63 20.11 20.27
CA GLU A 37 7.07 18.84 20.85
C GLU A 37 5.91 17.87 21.13
N GLU A 38 4.72 18.40 21.44
CA GLU A 38 3.50 17.62 21.73
C GLU A 38 2.71 17.22 20.47
N THR A 39 3.31 17.35 19.28
CA THR A 39 2.66 17.03 18.00
C THR A 39 2.11 15.60 17.97
N LEU A 40 2.92 14.62 18.39
CA LEU A 40 2.50 13.21 18.40
C LEU A 40 1.45 12.91 19.47
N SER A 41 1.55 13.55 20.64
CA SER A 41 0.56 13.43 21.71
C SER A 41 -0.79 13.97 21.26
N SER A 42 -0.80 15.14 20.64
CA SER A 42 -2.00 15.80 20.10
C SER A 42 -2.64 14.96 18.99
N LEU A 43 -1.82 14.40 18.08
CA LEU A 43 -2.28 13.46 17.07
C LEU A 43 -2.92 12.22 17.71
N CYS A 44 -2.29 11.60 18.70
CA CYS A 44 -2.85 10.43 19.38
C CYS A 44 -4.15 10.75 20.12
N HIS A 45 -4.26 11.91 20.75
CA HIS A 45 -5.51 12.37 21.36
C HIS A 45 -6.62 12.56 20.32
N LEU A 46 -6.32 13.18 19.17
CA LEU A 46 -7.26 13.27 18.05
C LEU A 46 -7.72 11.86 17.62
N LEU A 47 -6.77 10.92 17.50
CA LEU A 47 -7.07 9.55 17.08
C LEU A 47 -7.85 8.73 18.12
N LEU A 48 -7.72 9.03 19.42
CA LEU A 48 -8.43 8.30 20.48
C LEU A 48 -9.82 8.88 20.75
N ASN A 49 -9.98 10.20 20.63
CA ASN A 49 -11.22 10.91 20.97
C ASN A 49 -12.30 10.83 19.88
N ASN A 50 -11.93 10.53 18.63
CA ASN A 50 -12.90 10.38 17.55
C ASN A 50 -13.37 8.90 17.46
N PRO A 51 -14.64 8.57 17.76
CA PRO A 51 -15.15 7.23 17.50
C PRO A 51 -15.43 7.04 15.99
N ASN A 52 -15.17 5.84 15.46
CA ASN A 52 -15.56 5.39 14.10
C ASN A 52 -14.81 6.05 12.93
N PHE A 53 -13.49 6.21 12.99
CA PHE A 53 -12.72 6.67 11.83
C PHE A 53 -11.59 5.71 11.46
N MET A 54 -11.12 5.87 10.23
CA MET A 54 -9.96 5.17 9.69
C MET A 54 -8.87 6.19 9.38
N ALA A 55 -7.75 6.08 10.07
CA ALA A 55 -6.57 6.89 9.76
C ALA A 55 -5.79 6.20 8.64
N ILE A 56 -5.40 6.97 7.63
CA ILE A 56 -4.54 6.50 6.55
C ILE A 56 -3.25 7.29 6.61
N ALA A 57 -2.12 6.58 6.72
CA ALA A 57 -0.81 7.19 6.65
C ALA A 57 0.00 6.56 5.51
N HIS A 58 1.09 7.19 5.08
CA HIS A 58 1.97 6.64 4.04
C HIS A 58 3.34 6.34 4.65
N ASN A 59 3.60 5.07 4.97
CA ASN A 59 4.85 4.61 5.59
C ASN A 59 5.15 5.20 6.99
N MET A 60 4.12 5.58 7.76
CA MET A 60 4.26 6.28 9.06
C MET A 60 3.69 5.50 10.27
N SER A 61 3.21 4.26 10.07
CA SER A 61 2.61 3.44 11.12
C SER A 61 3.58 3.13 12.27
N GLY A 62 4.87 2.93 11.98
CA GLY A 62 5.90 2.67 12.99
C GLY A 62 6.09 3.80 14.01
N LEU A 63 6.00 5.06 13.57
CA LEU A 63 6.16 6.22 14.46
C LEU A 63 5.00 6.34 15.45
N ILE A 64 3.77 6.09 14.98
CA ILE A 64 2.57 6.11 15.83
C ILE A 64 2.67 5.02 16.90
N LEU A 65 3.06 3.79 16.53
CA LEU A 65 3.23 2.71 17.50
C LEU A 65 4.30 3.04 18.55
N GLN A 66 5.44 3.59 18.11
CA GLN A 66 6.52 3.96 19.02
C GLN A 66 6.06 4.99 20.05
N HIS A 67 5.26 5.98 19.64
CA HIS A 67 4.71 6.99 20.56
C HIS A 67 3.69 6.39 21.52
N LEU A 68 2.75 5.59 21.02
CA LEU A 68 1.72 4.92 21.83
C LEU A 68 2.32 4.06 22.95
N ASN A 69 3.40 3.34 22.65
CA ASN A 69 4.12 2.56 23.65
C ASN A 69 4.80 3.44 24.71
N LYS A 70 5.34 4.61 24.32
CA LYS A 70 5.97 5.54 25.26
C LYS A 70 4.97 6.17 26.23
N ILE A 71 3.76 6.50 25.76
CA ILE A 71 2.71 7.09 26.60
C ILE A 71 1.91 6.06 27.41
N GLY A 72 2.30 4.78 27.37
CA GLY A 72 1.63 3.72 28.13
C GLY A 72 0.24 3.34 27.61
N LEU A 73 -0.08 3.66 26.35
CA LEU A 73 -1.36 3.34 25.71
C LEU A 73 -1.15 2.37 24.52
N PRO A 74 -0.77 1.11 24.78
CA PRO A 74 -0.53 0.16 23.71
C PRO A 74 -1.82 -0.10 22.91
N PRO A 75 -1.71 -0.25 21.58
CA PRO A 75 -2.87 -0.54 20.74
C PRO A 75 -3.48 -1.90 21.08
N GLN A 76 -4.79 -2.04 20.85
CA GLN A 76 -5.52 -3.28 21.08
C GLN A 76 -5.00 -4.44 20.21
N ASN A 77 -4.62 -4.15 18.96
CA ASN A 77 -4.04 -5.15 18.07
C ASN A 77 -3.11 -4.48 17.06
N VAL A 78 -2.03 -5.18 16.69
CA VAL A 78 -1.11 -4.77 15.63
C VAL A 78 -0.98 -5.93 14.65
N ILE A 79 -1.29 -5.66 13.38
CA ILE A 79 -1.16 -6.64 12.31
C ILE A 79 0.19 -6.42 11.63
N MET A 80 1.03 -7.45 11.66
CA MET A 80 2.38 -7.46 11.10
C MET A 80 2.47 -8.44 9.93
N ASN A 81 3.34 -8.15 8.97
CA ASN A 81 3.81 -9.10 7.96
C ASN A 81 5.34 -9.14 8.01
N GLY A 82 5.88 -10.11 8.75
CA GLY A 82 7.29 -10.10 9.15
C GLY A 82 7.59 -8.86 10.00
N SER A 83 8.59 -8.07 9.60
CA SER A 83 8.94 -6.80 10.24
C SER A 83 8.08 -5.61 9.80
N LYS A 84 7.27 -5.75 8.74
CA LYS A 84 6.46 -4.66 8.21
C LYS A 84 5.13 -4.57 8.93
N MET A 85 4.82 -3.39 9.48
CA MET A 85 3.54 -3.13 10.11
C MET A 85 2.47 -2.82 9.07
N MET A 86 1.33 -3.50 9.16
CA MET A 86 0.25 -3.37 8.19
C MET A 86 -0.88 -2.47 8.68
N SER A 87 -1.27 -2.66 9.93
CA SER A 87 -2.35 -1.90 10.56
C SER A 87 -2.21 -1.91 12.08
N ILE A 88 -2.59 -0.79 12.69
CA ILE A 88 -2.71 -0.65 14.14
C ILE A 88 -4.20 -0.46 14.44
N LYS A 89 -4.74 -1.30 15.31
CA LYS A 89 -6.08 -1.13 15.86
C LYS A 89 -5.95 -0.45 17.23
N LEU A 90 -6.30 0.82 17.31
CA LEU A 90 -6.21 1.59 18.55
C LEU A 90 -7.31 1.18 19.54
N ASN A 91 -8.54 1.06 19.04
CA ASN A 91 -9.68 0.61 19.83
C ASN A 91 -10.69 -0.13 18.92
N LYS A 92 -11.86 -0.51 19.46
CA LYS A 92 -12.89 -1.24 18.67
C LYS A 92 -13.33 -0.51 17.40
N ARG A 93 -13.21 0.82 17.36
CA ARG A 93 -13.79 1.72 16.34
C ARG A 93 -12.77 2.51 15.54
N CYS A 94 -11.48 2.46 15.90
CA CYS A 94 -10.41 3.18 15.22
C CYS A 94 -9.31 2.23 14.73
N LYS A 95 -8.99 2.34 13.44
CA LYS A 95 -7.85 1.67 12.82
C LYS A 95 -6.97 2.67 12.08
N VAL A 96 -5.67 2.48 12.20
CA VAL A 96 -4.66 3.13 11.38
C VAL A 96 -4.22 2.10 10.34
N ILE A 97 -4.29 2.48 9.07
CA ILE A 97 -3.79 1.68 7.94
C ILE A 97 -2.67 2.42 7.24
N ASP A 98 -1.74 1.66 6.68
CA ASP A 98 -0.68 2.20 5.84
C ASP A 98 -1.07 2.07 4.37
N SER A 99 -1.29 3.20 3.71
CA SER A 99 -1.58 3.29 2.27
C SER A 99 -0.49 2.64 1.42
N TYR A 100 0.75 2.57 1.88
CA TYR A 100 1.85 1.92 1.15
C TYR A 100 1.63 0.39 0.98
N ASN A 101 0.73 -0.21 1.74
CA ASN A 101 0.31 -1.61 1.54
C ASN A 101 -0.67 -1.79 0.37
N PHE A 102 -1.24 -0.70 -0.13
CA PHE A 102 -2.15 -0.67 -1.26
C PHE A 102 -1.51 -0.03 -2.50
N ILE A 103 -0.78 1.07 -2.28
CA ILE A 103 -0.18 1.93 -3.29
C ILE A 103 1.34 1.97 -3.01
N PRO A 104 2.12 0.96 -3.45
CA PRO A 104 3.54 0.82 -3.11
C PRO A 104 4.43 1.69 -4.02
N ILE A 105 4.08 2.97 -4.17
CA ILE A 105 4.84 3.97 -4.92
C ILE A 105 5.06 5.19 -4.03
N PRO A 106 6.15 5.96 -4.23
CA PRO A 106 6.38 7.16 -3.44
C PRO A 106 5.29 8.20 -3.70
N LEU A 107 5.01 9.02 -2.68
CA LEU A 107 4.01 10.09 -2.76
C LEU A 107 4.27 11.04 -3.94
N SER A 108 5.53 11.35 -4.25
CA SER A 108 5.92 12.16 -5.42
C SER A 108 5.51 11.58 -6.79
N ALA A 109 5.12 10.30 -6.86
CA ALA A 109 4.61 9.67 -8.08
C ALA A 109 3.08 9.75 -8.20
N PHE A 110 2.36 10.06 -7.12
CA PHE A 110 0.90 10.15 -7.10
C PHE A 110 0.32 11.12 -8.13
N PRO A 111 0.89 12.33 -8.37
CA PRO A 111 0.33 13.27 -9.35
C PRO A 111 0.26 12.64 -10.74
N LYS A 112 1.32 11.92 -11.14
CA LYS A 112 1.39 11.25 -12.43
C LYS A 112 0.51 9.98 -12.47
N THR A 113 0.45 9.22 -11.38
CA THR A 113 -0.26 7.94 -11.35
C THR A 113 -1.78 8.11 -11.33
N PHE A 114 -2.28 9.13 -10.63
CA PHE A 114 -3.72 9.37 -10.44
C PHE A 114 -4.23 10.62 -11.18
N ASP A 115 -3.40 11.23 -12.04
CA ASP A 115 -3.68 12.48 -12.76
C ASP A 115 -4.16 13.62 -11.83
N LEU A 116 -3.40 13.83 -10.75
CA LEU A 116 -3.72 14.80 -9.71
C LEU A 116 -2.91 16.08 -9.87
N LYS A 117 -3.51 17.19 -9.45
CA LYS A 117 -2.83 18.48 -9.34
C LYS A 117 -2.18 18.59 -7.96
N GLU A 118 -0.86 18.70 -7.94
CA GLU A 118 -0.08 18.92 -6.73
C GLU A 118 -0.16 20.39 -6.30
N LEU A 119 -0.52 20.66 -5.04
CA LEU A 119 -0.67 22.02 -4.50
C LEU A 119 0.67 22.76 -4.46
N LYS A 120 1.73 22.09 -4.00
CA LYS A 120 3.08 22.64 -3.95
C LYS A 120 4.07 21.65 -4.55
N LYS A 121 4.53 21.94 -5.75
CA LYS A 121 5.60 21.19 -6.41
C LYS A 121 6.96 21.69 -5.93
N GLY A 122 7.78 20.81 -5.36
CA GLY A 122 9.13 21.19 -4.94
C GLY A 122 9.78 20.20 -3.98
N PHE A 123 10.81 20.68 -3.30
CA PHE A 123 11.58 19.92 -2.31
C PHE A 123 11.61 20.67 -0.97
N PHE A 124 11.87 19.93 0.10
CA PHE A 124 11.99 20.49 1.44
C PHE A 124 13.33 20.06 2.08
N PRO A 125 14.11 20.98 2.69
CA PRO A 125 15.41 20.68 3.27
C PRO A 125 15.27 19.93 4.61
N TYR A 126 15.05 18.61 4.54
CA TYR A 126 14.77 17.78 5.73
C TYR A 126 15.82 17.88 6.84
N PHE A 127 17.11 17.96 6.49
CA PHE A 127 18.18 18.05 7.49
C PHE A 127 18.32 19.44 8.11
N PHE A 128 17.67 20.45 7.53
CA PHE A 128 17.60 21.79 8.11
C PHE A 128 16.51 21.90 9.18
N ASN A 129 15.62 20.90 9.27
CA ASN A 129 14.60 20.84 10.31
C ASN A 129 15.19 20.43 11.67
N THR A 130 15.76 21.42 12.36
CA THR A 130 16.29 21.31 13.73
C THR A 130 15.63 22.36 14.62
N LYS A 131 15.71 22.17 15.95
CA LYS A 131 15.09 23.10 16.92
C LYS A 131 15.61 24.53 16.76
N GLU A 132 16.88 24.67 16.42
CA GLU A 132 17.57 25.95 16.25
C GLU A 132 17.05 26.72 15.02
N HIS A 133 16.52 26.01 14.01
CA HIS A 133 16.04 26.60 12.77
C HIS A 133 14.51 26.73 12.70
N GLU A 134 13.76 26.37 13.75
CA GLU A 134 12.28 26.38 13.71
C GLU A 134 11.69 27.75 13.35
N THR A 135 12.31 28.83 13.82
CA THR A 135 11.92 30.23 13.52
C THR A 135 12.81 30.90 12.48
N TYR A 136 13.59 30.12 11.72
CA TYR A 136 14.54 30.66 10.74
C TYR A 136 13.82 31.40 9.60
N VAL A 137 14.31 32.62 9.36
CA VAL A 137 13.96 33.45 8.21
C VAL A 137 15.24 34.00 7.62
N GLY A 138 15.54 33.67 6.37
CA GLY A 138 16.80 34.06 5.73
C GLY A 138 16.97 33.47 4.33
N PRO A 139 18.20 33.47 3.79
CA PRO A 139 18.50 32.82 2.51
C PRO A 139 18.17 31.32 2.50
N TRP A 140 18.05 30.73 1.32
CA TRP A 140 17.81 29.29 1.22
C TRP A 140 18.94 28.46 1.85
N PRO A 141 18.59 27.42 2.65
CA PRO A 141 19.59 26.52 3.21
C PRO A 141 20.39 25.82 2.12
N SER A 142 21.67 25.55 2.40
CA SER A 142 22.55 24.80 1.49
C SER A 142 21.87 23.54 0.93
N ALA A 143 22.12 23.27 -0.35
CA ALA A 143 21.61 22.08 -1.04
C ALA A 143 21.95 20.76 -0.33
N SER A 144 23.04 20.72 0.46
CA SER A 144 23.41 19.56 1.29
C SER A 144 22.32 19.13 2.28
N PHE A 145 21.45 20.04 2.73
CA PHE A 145 20.35 19.73 3.65
C PHE A 145 19.20 18.92 3.03
N ASN A 146 19.23 18.65 1.71
CA ASN A 146 18.19 17.91 0.98
C ASN A 146 18.53 16.43 0.71
N ASN A 147 19.59 15.88 1.31
CA ASN A 147 20.02 14.49 1.12
C ASN A 147 20.26 14.13 -0.36
N LEU A 148 21.10 14.93 -1.02
CA LEU A 148 21.41 14.78 -2.45
C LEU A 148 21.96 13.39 -2.81
N ASP A 149 22.67 12.75 -1.88
CA ASP A 149 23.34 11.47 -2.09
C ASP A 149 22.37 10.31 -2.34
N GLN A 150 21.17 10.37 -1.77
CA GLN A 150 20.13 9.36 -1.98
C GLN A 150 19.28 9.62 -3.23
N MET A 151 19.43 10.77 -3.89
CA MET A 151 18.69 11.08 -5.10
C MET A 151 19.29 10.39 -6.33
N THR A 152 18.42 9.83 -7.17
CA THR A 152 18.82 9.35 -8.51
C THR A 152 19.32 10.52 -9.36
N THR A 153 20.20 10.24 -10.33
CA THR A 153 20.78 11.26 -11.22
C THR A 153 19.71 12.12 -11.91
N LYS A 154 18.60 11.51 -12.34
CA LYS A 154 17.46 12.22 -12.94
C LYS A 154 16.77 13.16 -11.94
N ARG A 155 16.51 12.69 -10.71
CA ARG A 155 15.86 13.50 -9.66
C ARG A 155 16.77 14.62 -9.19
N ARG A 156 18.08 14.38 -9.11
CA ARG A 156 19.09 15.35 -8.72
C ARG A 156 19.17 16.52 -9.70
N LYS A 157 19.08 16.27 -11.02
CA LYS A 157 19.02 17.36 -12.02
C LYS A 157 17.81 18.26 -11.81
N VAL A 158 16.62 17.66 -11.70
CA VAL A 158 15.37 18.39 -11.41
C VAL A 158 15.46 19.18 -10.10
N PHE A 159 16.11 18.61 -9.08
CA PHE A 159 16.37 19.31 -7.82
C PHE A 159 17.26 20.53 -8.00
N ILE A 160 18.39 20.42 -8.70
CA ILE A 160 19.34 21.52 -8.89
C ILE A 160 18.67 22.68 -9.65
N ASP A 161 17.95 22.37 -10.72
CA ASP A 161 17.22 23.38 -11.50
C ASP A 161 16.18 24.11 -10.64
N TRP A 162 15.42 23.34 -9.84
CA TRP A 162 14.46 23.90 -8.88
C TRP A 162 15.15 24.72 -7.79
N TYR A 163 16.22 24.23 -7.19
CA TYR A 163 16.94 24.88 -6.09
C TYR A 163 17.53 26.22 -6.52
N ASN A 164 18.14 26.27 -7.70
CA ASN A 164 18.68 27.51 -8.26
C ASN A 164 17.59 28.57 -8.47
N SER A 165 16.37 28.16 -8.84
CA SER A 165 15.22 29.08 -8.97
C SER A 165 14.72 29.65 -7.64
N GLN A 166 15.11 29.06 -6.52
CA GLN A 166 14.69 29.50 -5.20
C GLN A 166 15.68 30.44 -4.52
N LEU A 167 16.96 30.47 -4.94
CA LEU A 167 18.04 31.18 -4.25
C LEU A 167 17.79 32.69 -4.01
N ASP A 168 17.03 33.33 -4.89
CA ASP A 168 16.69 34.76 -4.78
C ASP A 168 15.52 35.05 -3.82
N ARG A 169 14.88 34.01 -3.27
CA ARG A 169 13.74 34.13 -2.36
C ARG A 169 14.18 34.01 -0.91
N VAL A 170 13.46 34.68 -0.02
CA VAL A 170 13.61 34.47 1.43
C VAL A 170 12.94 33.15 1.80
N PHE A 171 13.69 32.28 2.47
CA PHE A 171 13.21 31.04 3.03
C PHE A 171 12.62 31.28 4.43
N HIS A 172 11.33 31.02 4.56
CA HIS A 172 10.60 31.05 5.83
C HIS A 172 10.35 29.61 6.28
N MET A 173 11.11 29.13 7.27
CA MET A 173 11.08 27.71 7.66
C MET A 173 9.68 27.22 8.01
N GLU A 174 8.94 27.99 8.81
CA GLU A 174 7.62 27.59 9.28
C GLU A 174 6.57 27.55 8.15
N GLU A 175 6.59 28.55 7.27
CA GLU A 175 5.65 28.64 6.14
C GLU A 175 5.93 27.55 5.11
N GLU A 176 7.21 27.32 4.82
CA GLU A 176 7.66 26.31 3.87
C GLU A 176 7.31 24.89 4.35
N MET A 177 7.57 24.60 5.64
CA MET A 177 7.19 23.34 6.29
C MET A 177 5.68 23.14 6.25
N ARG A 178 4.91 24.16 6.65
CA ARG A 178 3.44 24.09 6.66
C ARG A 178 2.89 23.81 5.27
N ALA A 179 3.36 24.54 4.27
CA ALA A 179 2.90 24.38 2.90
C ALA A 179 3.31 23.02 2.31
N TYR A 180 4.52 22.53 2.62
CA TYR A 180 5.00 21.22 2.18
C TYR A 180 4.16 20.08 2.79
N CYS A 181 4.02 20.05 4.12
CA CYS A 181 3.23 19.01 4.79
C CYS A 181 1.75 19.03 4.38
N ARG A 182 1.17 20.21 4.18
CA ARG A 182 -0.20 20.35 3.68
C ARG A 182 -0.36 19.77 2.27
N SER A 183 0.59 20.06 1.37
CA SER A 183 0.62 19.50 0.02
C SER A 183 0.74 17.98 0.04
N ASP A 184 1.63 17.42 0.86
CA ASP A 184 1.81 15.97 0.98
C ASP A 184 0.54 15.27 1.47
N VAL A 185 -0.11 15.81 2.51
CA VAL A 185 -1.33 15.22 3.07
C VAL A 185 -2.51 15.36 2.10
N ASP A 186 -2.59 16.48 1.37
CA ASP A 186 -3.61 16.65 0.33
C ASP A 186 -3.40 15.66 -0.83
N LEU A 187 -2.17 15.49 -1.29
CA LEU A 187 -1.85 14.54 -2.34
C LEU A 187 -2.15 13.10 -1.93
N LEU A 188 -1.84 12.74 -0.68
CA LEU A 188 -2.17 11.45 -0.10
C LEU A 188 -3.70 11.25 -0.05
N ARG A 189 -4.43 12.26 0.40
CA ARG A 189 -5.91 12.26 0.46
C ARG A 189 -6.49 12.03 -0.93
N GLN A 190 -6.14 12.88 -1.89
CA GLN A 190 -6.62 12.79 -3.27
C GLN A 190 -6.29 11.43 -3.91
N GLY A 191 -5.05 10.96 -3.77
CA GLY A 191 -4.62 9.66 -4.32
C GLY A 191 -5.36 8.47 -3.69
N CYS A 192 -5.57 8.48 -2.37
CA CYS A 192 -6.33 7.43 -1.71
C CYS A 192 -7.80 7.45 -2.12
N ILE A 193 -8.42 8.63 -2.27
CA ILE A 193 -9.80 8.76 -2.72
C ILE A 193 -9.95 8.25 -4.15
N GLN A 194 -9.07 8.67 -5.06
CA GLN A 194 -9.10 8.24 -6.45
C GLN A 194 -8.87 6.72 -6.57
N PHE A 195 -7.90 6.18 -5.83
CA PHE A 195 -7.68 4.73 -5.76
C PHE A 195 -8.92 3.99 -5.24
N ARG A 196 -9.54 4.45 -4.15
CA ARG A 196 -10.75 3.84 -3.58
C ARG A 196 -11.90 3.89 -4.57
N LYS A 197 -12.11 5.02 -5.24
CA LYS A 197 -13.17 5.22 -6.22
C LYS A 197 -13.06 4.23 -7.38
N LEU A 198 -11.91 4.23 -8.07
CA LEU A 198 -11.64 3.32 -9.18
C LEU A 198 -11.82 1.85 -8.78
N PHE A 199 -11.36 1.47 -7.59
CA PHE A 199 -11.44 0.09 -7.14
C PHE A 199 -12.89 -0.35 -6.85
N ILE A 200 -13.70 0.52 -6.23
CA ILE A 200 -15.10 0.23 -5.93
C ILE A 200 -15.92 0.18 -7.22
N GLU A 201 -15.70 1.10 -8.15
CA GLU A 201 -16.40 1.14 -9.44
C GLU A 201 -16.18 -0.15 -10.24
N GLU A 202 -14.95 -0.67 -10.27
CA GLU A 202 -14.61 -1.87 -11.04
C GLU A 202 -14.95 -3.20 -10.34
N THR A 203 -14.94 -3.23 -9.00
CA THR A 203 -14.97 -4.52 -8.26
C THR A 203 -16.06 -4.65 -7.21
N ALA A 204 -16.76 -3.56 -6.86
CA ALA A 204 -17.73 -3.48 -5.76
C ALA A 204 -17.15 -3.93 -4.39
N VAL A 205 -15.83 -3.84 -4.21
CA VAL A 205 -15.13 -4.13 -2.95
C VAL A 205 -14.43 -2.86 -2.48
N ASP A 206 -14.62 -2.48 -1.21
CA ASP A 206 -13.89 -1.35 -0.64
C ASP A 206 -12.50 -1.85 -0.13
N PRO A 207 -11.39 -1.39 -0.74
CA PRO A 207 -10.06 -1.87 -0.39
C PRO A 207 -9.68 -1.52 1.06
N PHE A 208 -10.02 -0.33 1.53
CA PHE A 208 -9.57 0.18 2.83
C PHE A 208 -10.47 -0.28 3.97
N LYS A 209 -11.79 -0.37 3.75
CA LYS A 209 -12.73 -0.81 4.80
C LYS A 209 -12.55 -2.30 5.11
N GLU A 210 -12.40 -3.11 4.08
CA GLU A 210 -12.54 -4.55 4.21
C GLU A 210 -11.19 -5.33 4.11
N CYS A 211 -10.06 -4.68 3.82
CA CYS A 211 -8.74 -5.31 3.70
C CYS A 211 -7.59 -4.47 4.29
N PHE A 212 -6.38 -5.06 4.32
CA PHE A 212 -5.14 -4.41 4.81
C PHE A 212 -4.06 -4.26 3.74
N THR A 213 -4.21 -4.95 2.60
CA THR A 213 -3.26 -4.91 1.47
C THR A 213 -3.98 -4.97 0.14
N ILE A 214 -3.29 -4.53 -0.91
CA ILE A 214 -3.71 -4.77 -2.28
C ILE A 214 -3.90 -6.26 -2.57
N ALA A 215 -2.97 -7.13 -2.16
CA ALA A 215 -3.05 -8.57 -2.41
C ALA A 215 -4.27 -9.22 -1.74
N SER A 216 -4.59 -8.84 -0.49
CA SER A 216 -5.78 -9.31 0.21
C SER A 216 -7.06 -8.82 -0.48
N THR A 217 -7.04 -7.58 -0.97
CA THR A 217 -8.15 -7.00 -1.73
C THR A 217 -8.38 -7.77 -3.03
N CYS A 218 -7.34 -7.98 -3.85
CA CYS A 218 -7.42 -8.75 -5.09
C CYS A 218 -7.91 -10.18 -4.84
N MET A 219 -7.42 -10.84 -3.78
CA MET A 219 -7.90 -12.17 -3.39
C MET A 219 -9.38 -12.16 -3.01
N ARG A 220 -9.88 -11.06 -2.45
CA ARG A 220 -11.29 -10.93 -2.11
C ARG A 220 -12.18 -10.67 -3.31
N VAL A 221 -11.73 -9.81 -4.22
CA VAL A 221 -12.36 -9.60 -5.53
C VAL A 221 -12.45 -10.92 -6.29
N PHE A 222 -11.36 -11.68 -6.34
CA PHE A 222 -11.35 -13.01 -6.95
C PHE A 222 -12.41 -13.93 -6.32
N ARG A 223 -12.43 -14.04 -5.00
CA ARG A 223 -13.40 -14.89 -4.28
C ARG A 223 -14.85 -14.44 -4.42
N ARG A 224 -15.12 -13.15 -4.56
CA ARG A 224 -16.48 -12.59 -4.64
C ARG A 224 -17.02 -12.59 -6.07
N ASN A 225 -16.20 -12.23 -7.05
CA ASN A 225 -16.67 -11.93 -8.40
C ASN A 225 -16.33 -13.02 -9.41
N PHE A 226 -15.27 -13.81 -9.18
CA PHE A 226 -14.72 -14.73 -10.20
C PHE A 226 -14.72 -16.20 -9.78
N LEU A 227 -14.74 -16.48 -8.47
CA LEU A 227 -14.69 -17.86 -7.97
C LEU A 227 -16.06 -18.54 -8.13
N LYS A 228 -16.10 -19.54 -9.02
CA LYS A 228 -17.28 -20.38 -9.22
C LYS A 228 -17.53 -21.28 -8.01
N GLU A 229 -18.79 -21.57 -7.75
CA GLU A 229 -19.20 -22.45 -6.66
C GLU A 229 -18.55 -23.84 -6.79
N GLY A 230 -18.20 -24.47 -5.66
CA GLY A 230 -17.63 -25.82 -5.62
C GLY A 230 -16.22 -25.98 -6.21
N THR A 231 -15.56 -24.90 -6.63
CA THR A 231 -14.28 -25.01 -7.39
C THR A 231 -13.04 -25.10 -6.48
N ILE A 232 -13.09 -24.52 -5.28
CA ILE A 232 -12.00 -24.55 -4.30
C ILE A 232 -12.51 -25.08 -2.98
N ALA A 233 -11.92 -26.17 -2.49
CA ALA A 233 -12.17 -26.67 -1.16
C ALA A 233 -11.52 -25.75 -0.11
N ILE A 234 -12.27 -25.38 0.94
CA ILE A 234 -11.72 -24.67 2.09
C ILE A 234 -10.92 -25.68 2.92
N VAL A 235 -9.59 -25.60 2.81
CA VAL A 235 -8.69 -26.45 3.59
C VAL A 235 -8.35 -25.72 4.90
N PRO A 236 -8.61 -26.31 6.09
CA PRO A 236 -8.17 -25.74 7.36
C PRO A 236 -6.64 -25.60 7.38
N HIS A 237 -6.10 -24.71 8.21
CA HIS A 237 -4.65 -24.50 8.29
C HIS A 237 -3.86 -25.79 8.59
N GLN A 238 -4.46 -26.75 9.31
CA GLN A 238 -3.87 -28.06 9.62
C GLN A 238 -4.34 -29.20 8.70
N GLY A 239 -5.02 -28.88 7.60
CA GLY A 239 -5.76 -29.83 6.79
C GLY A 239 -7.03 -30.32 7.49
N HIS A 240 -7.77 -31.22 6.84
CA HIS A 240 -9.00 -31.80 7.43
C HIS A 240 -8.72 -32.76 8.59
N ASN A 241 -7.50 -33.28 8.72
CA ASN A 241 -7.06 -34.10 9.84
C ASN A 241 -5.56 -33.88 10.09
N PRO A 242 -5.15 -33.37 11.26
CA PRO A 242 -3.73 -33.08 11.56
C PRO A 242 -2.80 -34.30 11.44
N ARG A 243 -3.32 -35.52 11.66
CA ARG A 243 -2.57 -36.78 11.52
C ARG A 243 -2.46 -37.25 10.06
N TYR A 244 -3.40 -36.84 9.21
CA TYR A 244 -3.48 -37.27 7.82
C TYR A 244 -3.48 -36.06 6.88
N LYS A 245 -2.30 -35.75 6.34
CA LYS A 245 -2.14 -34.66 5.36
C LYS A 245 -2.85 -34.92 4.02
N GLN A 246 -3.46 -36.09 3.84
CA GLN A 246 -4.03 -36.54 2.56
C GLN A 246 -5.33 -37.33 2.77
N SER A 247 -6.35 -36.99 1.98
CA SER A 247 -7.62 -37.72 1.95
C SER A 247 -7.52 -38.93 1.01
N VAL A 248 -8.05 -40.08 1.42
CA VAL A 248 -8.18 -41.27 0.55
C VAL A 248 -9.00 -40.93 -0.70
N LYS A 249 -10.02 -40.07 -0.59
CA LYS A 249 -10.82 -39.59 -1.73
C LYS A 249 -9.97 -38.76 -2.70
N ALA A 250 -9.10 -37.89 -2.19
CA ALA A 250 -8.20 -37.08 -3.02
C ALA A 250 -7.18 -37.94 -3.78
N LEU A 251 -6.63 -38.97 -3.14
CA LEU A 251 -5.73 -39.92 -3.81
C LEU A 251 -6.42 -40.72 -4.91
N LYS A 252 -7.68 -41.11 -4.71
CA LYS A 252 -8.50 -41.76 -5.75
C LYS A 252 -8.76 -40.80 -6.91
N LEU A 253 -9.10 -39.55 -6.63
CA LEU A 253 -9.31 -38.51 -7.64
C LEU A 253 -8.04 -38.27 -8.45
N PHE A 254 -6.87 -38.13 -7.81
CA PHE A 254 -5.61 -37.95 -8.53
C PHE A 254 -5.32 -39.11 -9.47
N ARG A 255 -5.51 -40.36 -9.04
CA ARG A 255 -5.36 -41.52 -9.93
C ARG A 255 -6.32 -41.50 -11.12
N TRP A 256 -7.56 -41.05 -10.91
CA TRP A 256 -8.54 -40.91 -11.99
C TRP A 256 -8.10 -39.84 -13.01
N ILE A 257 -7.62 -38.68 -12.54
CA ILE A 257 -7.08 -37.63 -13.42
C ILE A 257 -5.82 -38.12 -14.17
N GLU A 258 -4.94 -38.88 -13.52
CA GLU A 258 -3.77 -39.48 -14.19
C GLU A 258 -4.18 -40.39 -15.37
N GLN A 259 -5.33 -41.07 -15.25
CA GLN A 259 -5.86 -41.97 -16.28
C GLN A 259 -6.58 -41.21 -17.40
N GLU A 260 -7.41 -40.22 -17.07
CA GLU A 260 -8.16 -39.42 -18.05
C GLU A 260 -7.25 -38.53 -18.90
N GLU A 261 -6.32 -37.82 -18.26
CA GLU A 261 -5.49 -36.80 -18.93
C GLU A 261 -4.13 -37.36 -19.39
N GLY A 262 -3.79 -38.60 -19.02
CA GLY A 262 -2.50 -39.22 -19.33
C GLY A 262 -1.30 -38.54 -18.66
N ILE A 263 -1.51 -37.78 -17.58
CA ILE A 263 -0.49 -37.01 -16.87
C ILE A 263 -0.03 -37.80 -15.63
N VAL A 264 1.26 -37.75 -15.30
CA VAL A 264 1.79 -38.33 -14.05
C VAL A 264 1.78 -37.28 -12.94
N ILE A 265 0.97 -37.50 -11.90
CA ILE A 265 0.82 -36.64 -10.74
C ILE A 265 1.62 -37.21 -9.56
N GLN A 266 2.62 -36.46 -9.10
CA GLN A 266 3.41 -36.82 -7.92
C GLN A 266 2.65 -36.55 -6.62
N HIS A 267 2.42 -37.60 -5.82
CA HIS A 267 1.77 -37.52 -4.50
C HIS A 267 2.47 -38.43 -3.48
N ALA A 268 2.30 -38.20 -2.18
CA ALA A 268 3.12 -38.87 -1.14
C ALA A 268 3.04 -40.41 -1.08
N ARG A 269 2.02 -41.03 -1.70
CA ARG A 269 1.92 -42.51 -1.83
C ARG A 269 2.62 -43.12 -3.05
N LYS A 270 3.14 -42.31 -3.98
CA LYS A 270 4.03 -42.75 -5.06
C LYS A 270 5.45 -42.57 -4.52
N VAL A 271 6.17 -43.68 -4.35
CA VAL A 271 7.42 -43.76 -3.59
C VAL A 271 8.51 -42.91 -4.24
N ALA A 272 8.76 -41.73 -3.67
CA ALA A 272 10.08 -41.14 -3.48
C ALA A 272 9.94 -40.01 -2.45
N ARG A 273 10.85 -39.96 -1.46
CA ARG A 273 10.97 -38.89 -0.47
C ARG A 273 11.30 -37.54 -1.13
N SER A 274 10.31 -36.88 -1.71
CA SER A 274 10.40 -35.52 -2.24
C SER A 274 9.13 -34.73 -1.93
N LYS A 275 9.34 -33.47 -1.54
CA LYS A 275 8.37 -32.57 -0.91
C LYS A 275 7.10 -32.37 -1.74
N LEU A 276 5.98 -32.21 -1.03
CA LEU A 276 4.64 -31.91 -1.54
C LEU A 276 4.64 -30.72 -2.51
N ILE A 277 3.96 -30.88 -3.64
CA ILE A 277 3.57 -29.77 -4.51
C ILE A 277 2.49 -28.98 -3.78
N SER A 278 2.80 -27.76 -3.32
CA SER A 278 1.80 -26.78 -2.94
C SER A 278 1.38 -26.01 -4.19
N ILE A 279 0.11 -26.07 -4.57
CA ILE A 279 -0.46 -25.12 -5.53
C ILE A 279 -0.60 -23.81 -4.78
N VAL A 280 0.35 -22.89 -4.99
CA VAL A 280 0.23 -21.52 -4.50
C VAL A 280 -0.23 -20.68 -5.69
N SER A 281 -1.50 -20.30 -5.67
CA SER A 281 -2.02 -19.28 -6.58
C SER A 281 -1.34 -17.96 -6.23
N THR A 282 -0.34 -17.57 -7.02
CA THR A 282 0.30 -16.27 -6.89
C THR A 282 -0.31 -15.37 -7.95
N VAL A 283 -0.99 -14.32 -7.49
CA VAL A 283 -1.43 -13.24 -8.38
C VAL A 283 -0.24 -12.29 -8.49
N SER A 284 0.36 -12.20 -9.68
CA SER A 284 1.36 -11.21 -10.00
C SER A 284 0.77 -10.20 -10.97
N MET A 285 0.73 -8.93 -10.57
CA MET A 285 0.41 -7.82 -11.46
C MET A 285 1.70 -7.34 -12.11
N VAL A 286 1.79 -7.43 -13.43
CA VAL A 286 2.85 -6.79 -14.22
C VAL A 286 2.21 -5.66 -15.00
N THR A 287 2.70 -4.44 -14.77
CA THR A 287 2.29 -3.26 -15.53
C THR A 287 3.35 -2.97 -16.59
N THR A 288 3.03 -3.28 -17.84
CA THR A 288 3.73 -2.69 -18.99
C THR A 288 2.74 -1.86 -19.79
N SER A 289 3.03 -0.56 -19.86
CA SER A 289 2.39 0.44 -20.75
C SER A 289 0.86 0.40 -20.83
N GLY A 290 0.19 0.93 -19.80
CA GLY A 290 -1.21 1.36 -19.89
C GLY A 290 -2.28 0.25 -19.95
N SER A 291 -1.90 -1.02 -19.82
CA SER A 291 -2.84 -2.14 -19.72
C SER A 291 -2.59 -2.94 -18.44
N PHE A 292 -3.66 -3.23 -17.67
CA PHE A 292 -3.60 -4.14 -16.54
C PHE A 292 -3.65 -5.58 -17.05
N MET A 293 -2.53 -6.29 -17.04
CA MET A 293 -2.51 -7.74 -17.25
C MET A 293 -2.40 -8.43 -15.89
N VAL A 294 -3.51 -9.02 -15.43
CA VAL A 294 -3.49 -9.94 -14.29
C VAL A 294 -3.00 -11.28 -14.83
N VAL A 295 -1.72 -11.57 -14.64
CA VAL A 295 -1.16 -12.88 -14.98
C VAL A 295 -1.50 -13.84 -13.85
N PHE A 296 -2.44 -14.75 -14.11
CA PHE A 296 -2.68 -15.90 -13.25
C PHE A 296 -1.61 -16.96 -13.58
N GLY A 297 -0.51 -16.93 -12.85
CA GLY A 297 0.49 -17.98 -12.87
C GLY A 297 0.20 -18.99 -11.77
N THR A 298 0.05 -20.27 -12.14
CA THR A 298 0.18 -21.36 -11.18
C THR A 298 1.67 -21.59 -10.96
N VAL A 299 2.23 -21.04 -9.87
CA VAL A 299 3.63 -21.32 -9.53
C VAL A 299 3.69 -22.67 -8.84
N VAL A 300 4.21 -23.66 -9.56
CA VAL A 300 4.63 -24.93 -9.00
C VAL A 300 6.04 -24.70 -8.44
N GLN A 301 6.21 -24.76 -7.12
CA GLN A 301 7.53 -24.62 -6.49
C GLN A 301 8.17 -26.00 -6.26
N PRO A 302 9.15 -26.43 -7.08
CA PRO A 302 10.07 -27.48 -6.69
C PRO A 302 11.14 -26.90 -5.74
N VAL A 303 11.35 -27.57 -4.61
CA VAL A 303 12.44 -27.25 -3.67
C VAL A 303 13.49 -28.35 -3.77
N ASP A 304 14.72 -27.98 -4.13
CA ASP A 304 15.85 -28.91 -4.20
C ASP A 304 16.37 -29.30 -2.81
N ARG A 305 17.30 -30.26 -2.75
CA ARG A 305 17.89 -30.76 -1.49
C ARG A 305 18.86 -29.77 -0.82
N THR A 306 19.23 -28.67 -1.46
CA THR A 306 20.16 -27.66 -0.92
C THR A 306 19.46 -26.42 -0.36
N GLY A 307 18.13 -26.33 -0.50
CA GLY A 307 17.34 -25.18 -0.05
C GLY A 307 17.35 -24.02 -1.05
N ARG A 308 17.84 -24.22 -2.28
CA ARG A 308 17.72 -23.21 -3.35
C ARG A 308 16.35 -23.33 -4.00
N ARG A 309 15.63 -22.20 -4.06
CA ARG A 309 14.34 -22.10 -4.73
C ARG A 309 14.60 -22.04 -6.23
N VAL A 310 14.12 -23.02 -6.99
CA VAL A 310 14.14 -22.97 -8.45
C VAL A 310 12.74 -22.54 -8.90
N PHE A 311 12.65 -21.38 -9.52
CA PHE A 311 11.40 -20.87 -10.08
C PHE A 311 11.18 -21.52 -11.45
N GLN A 312 10.13 -22.33 -11.59
CA GLN A 312 9.64 -22.74 -12.89
C GLN A 312 8.27 -22.11 -13.11
N VAL A 313 8.22 -21.08 -13.95
CA VAL A 313 6.96 -20.47 -14.39
C VAL A 313 6.40 -21.33 -15.51
N VAL A 314 5.34 -22.09 -15.23
CA VAL A 314 4.59 -22.77 -16.29
C VAL A 314 3.49 -21.80 -16.75
N MET A 315 3.70 -21.18 -17.91
CA MET A 315 2.65 -20.40 -18.56
C MET A 315 1.71 -21.38 -19.29
N SER A 316 0.44 -21.44 -18.88
CA SER A 316 -0.59 -22.10 -19.68
C SER A 316 -1.12 -21.13 -20.74
N PRO A 317 -1.14 -21.48 -22.04
CA PRO A 317 -1.66 -20.61 -23.08
C PRO A 317 -3.20 -20.67 -23.08
N TRP A 318 -3.87 -19.73 -22.42
CA TRP A 318 -5.29 -19.49 -22.67
C TRP A 318 -5.44 -18.56 -23.87
N LYS A 319 -6.08 -19.08 -24.92
CA LYS A 319 -6.38 -18.40 -26.18
C LYS A 319 -7.25 -17.16 -25.97
N LYS A 320 -6.84 -16.07 -26.65
CA LYS A 320 -7.56 -14.87 -27.11
C LYS A 320 -9.07 -14.77 -26.83
N LEU A 321 -9.44 -13.70 -26.13
CA LEU A 321 -10.61 -12.82 -26.35
C LEU A 321 -10.21 -11.50 -25.66
N ILE A 322 -9.94 -10.36 -26.28
CA ILE A 322 -10.53 -9.70 -27.45
C ILE A 322 -9.38 -9.01 -28.21
N THR A 323 -9.21 -9.32 -29.48
CA THR A 323 -8.42 -8.52 -30.42
C THR A 323 -9.40 -7.81 -31.34
N THR A 324 -9.40 -6.48 -31.32
CA THR A 324 -9.53 -5.71 -32.56
C THR A 324 -8.55 -4.53 -32.56
N PRO A 325 -7.93 -4.20 -33.71
CA PRO A 325 -6.68 -3.45 -33.81
C PRO A 325 -6.87 -2.03 -34.37
N CYS A 326 -5.89 -1.15 -34.16
CA CYS A 326 -5.40 -0.05 -35.04
C CYS A 326 -4.14 0.52 -34.34
N ILE A 327 -2.90 0.23 -34.78
CA ILE A 327 -2.08 0.93 -35.81
C ILE A 327 -2.08 2.46 -35.57
N GLY A 328 -1.01 3.22 -35.39
CA GLY A 328 0.47 3.15 -35.31
C GLY A 328 0.89 4.50 -34.65
N LEU A 329 2.12 4.97 -34.45
CA LEU A 329 3.46 4.67 -34.96
C LEU A 329 4.40 5.47 -34.03
N THR A 330 5.60 4.94 -33.78
CA THR A 330 6.66 5.58 -32.98
C THR A 330 7.33 6.72 -33.76
N ILE A 331 7.59 7.84 -33.08
CA ILE A 331 8.88 8.55 -33.11
C ILE A 331 9.27 8.85 -31.66
#